data_AF-A0A1E4NC66-F1
#
_entry.id   AF-A0A1E4NC66-F1
#
_cell.length_a   1.000
_cell.length_b   1.000
_cell.length_c   1.000
_cell.angle_alpha   90.00
_cell.angle_beta   90.00
_cell.angle_gamma   90.00
#
_symmetry.space_group_name_H-M   'P 1'
#
loop_
_entity.id
_entity.type
_entity.pdbx_description
1 polymer ?
#
loop_
_entity_poly.entity_id
_entity_poly.type
_entity_poly.pdbx_seq_one_letter_code
_entity_poly.pdbx_strand_id
1 'polypeptide(L)'
;MIKFTVLSTKGGVGKTTLAANLGALMADMGLRVLLVDADVQPALSKYYRIKREAPFGLTKVITTGYVTEDCISQTVIDGLDVIRSDDPDGSLQTWLLHRIDRGERLGNALNSPAVSEDYYDCVLIDTQGTVGPLQDTAALAATQIISPIKPEILSAREFKTGTMPSAYETMHALLWELVPSLAGHYAGSETAQDTGRDGAEA
;
A
#
# COMPACT_ATOMS: atom_id res chain seq x y z
N MET A 1 3.95 11.94 10.08
CA MET A 1 3.14 11.83 8.86
C MET A 1 2.51 10.45 8.83
N ILE A 2 1.20 10.35 8.62
CA ILE A 2 0.52 9.04 8.55
C ILE A 2 0.61 8.51 7.12
N LYS A 3 1.00 7.25 6.96
CA LYS A 3 1.07 6.54 5.66
C LYS A 3 -0.03 5.47 5.63
N PHE A 4 -0.99 5.64 4.75
CA PHE A 4 -2.06 4.69 4.51
C PHE A 4 -1.73 3.85 3.26
N THR A 5 -1.91 2.54 3.35
CA THR A 5 -1.91 1.68 2.16
C THR A 5 -3.28 1.07 1.99
N VAL A 6 -3.88 1.27 0.82
CA VAL A 6 -5.15 0.65 0.45
C VAL A 6 -4.87 -0.72 -0.16
N LEU A 7 -5.22 -1.79 0.55
CA LEU A 7 -4.81 -3.16 0.24
C LEU A 7 -6.00 -4.11 0.09
N SER A 8 -5.94 -4.97 -0.93
CA SER A 8 -6.83 -6.12 -1.11
C SER A 8 -6.21 -7.13 -2.06
N THR A 9 -6.48 -8.41 -1.82
CA THR A 9 -6.10 -9.53 -2.68
C THR A 9 -6.99 -9.69 -3.92
N LYS A 10 -8.03 -8.85 -4.05
CA LYS A 10 -8.98 -8.89 -5.16
C LYS A 10 -9.00 -7.59 -5.97
N GLY A 11 -9.08 -7.74 -7.29
CA GLY A 11 -9.37 -6.65 -8.23
C GLY A 11 -10.80 -6.11 -8.09
N GLY A 12 -11.01 -4.83 -8.39
CA GLY A 12 -12.35 -4.24 -8.52
C GLY A 12 -13.16 -4.13 -7.21
N VAL A 13 -12.51 -4.13 -6.04
CA VAL A 13 -13.15 -3.90 -4.73
C VAL A 13 -13.28 -2.42 -4.35
N GLY A 14 -12.82 -1.51 -5.22
CA GLY A 14 -12.89 -0.07 -4.99
C GLY A 14 -11.65 0.55 -4.33
N LYS A 15 -10.48 -0.12 -4.36
CA LYS A 15 -9.22 0.42 -3.79
C LYS A 15 -8.86 1.80 -4.33
N THR A 16 -8.68 1.91 -5.65
CA THR A 16 -8.36 3.18 -6.32
C THR A 16 -9.43 4.23 -6.09
N THR A 17 -10.71 3.84 -6.15
CA THR A 17 -11.82 4.77 -5.90
C THR A 17 -11.78 5.31 -4.47
N LEU A 18 -11.50 4.45 -3.48
CA LEU A 18 -11.35 4.84 -2.09
C LEU A 18 -10.12 5.73 -1.90
N ALA A 19 -8.96 5.33 -2.40
CA ALA A 19 -7.71 6.09 -2.31
C ALA A 19 -7.86 7.49 -2.94
N ALA A 20 -8.48 7.57 -4.12
CA ALA A 20 -8.78 8.82 -4.79
C ALA A 20 -9.67 9.70 -3.91
N ASN A 21 -10.90 9.26 -3.64
CA ASN A 21 -11.88 10.10 -2.95
C ASN A 21 -11.42 10.48 -1.53
N LEU A 22 -10.79 9.55 -0.80
CA LEU A 22 -10.25 9.84 0.52
C LEU A 22 -9.16 10.90 0.47
N GLY A 23 -8.22 10.80 -0.48
CA GLY A 23 -7.17 11.80 -0.64
C GLY A 23 -7.71 13.17 -1.03
N ALA A 24 -8.67 13.24 -1.96
CA ALA A 24 -9.32 14.49 -2.34
C ALA A 24 -10.11 15.13 -1.19
N LEU A 25 -10.85 14.34 -0.40
CA LEU A 25 -11.57 14.82 0.77
C LEU A 25 -10.61 15.33 1.86
N MET A 26 -9.50 14.63 2.09
CA MET A 26 -8.47 15.09 3.03
C MET A 26 -7.86 16.43 2.58
N ALA A 27 -7.59 16.58 1.29
CA ALA A 27 -7.08 17.83 0.73
C ALA A 27 -8.10 18.98 0.85
N ASP A 28 -9.38 18.72 0.58
CA ASP A 28 -10.47 19.69 0.75
C ASP A 28 -10.63 20.12 2.23
N MET A 29 -10.33 19.22 3.18
CA MET A 29 -10.28 19.53 4.61
C MET A 29 -9.02 20.31 5.04
N GLY A 30 -8.12 20.63 4.10
CA GLY A 30 -6.91 21.42 4.33
C GLY A 30 -5.66 20.61 4.67
N LEU A 31 -5.69 19.28 4.55
CA LEU A 31 -4.51 18.44 4.71
C LEU A 31 -3.67 18.42 3.43
N ARG A 32 -2.35 18.34 3.57
CA ARG A 32 -1.44 18.16 2.43
C ARG A 32 -1.23 16.68 2.21
N VAL A 33 -1.66 16.19 1.05
CA VAL A 33 -1.81 14.78 0.76
C VAL A 33 -0.94 14.41 -0.43
N LEU A 34 -0.13 13.36 -0.27
CA LEU A 34 0.57 12.72 -1.37
C LEU A 34 -0.10 11.39 -1.71
N LEU A 35 -0.57 11.26 -2.95
CA LEU A 35 -1.02 9.98 -3.50
C LEU A 35 0.16 9.22 -4.12
N VAL A 36 0.18 7.91 -3.98
CA VAL A 36 1.14 7.02 -4.65
C VAL A 36 0.35 5.96 -5.42
N ASP A 37 0.43 6.01 -6.75
CA ASP A 37 -0.19 5.04 -7.63
C ASP A 37 0.78 3.86 -7.82
N ALA A 38 0.57 2.78 -7.08
CA ALA A 38 1.37 1.55 -7.09
C ALA A 38 0.61 0.37 -7.74
N ASP A 39 -0.03 0.67 -8.88
CA ASP A 39 -0.62 -0.30 -9.79
C ASP A 39 0.09 -0.27 -11.15
N VAL A 40 0.35 -1.44 -11.75
CA VAL A 40 0.89 -1.55 -13.12
C VAL A 40 -0.09 -0.97 -14.14
N GLN A 41 -1.38 -1.00 -13.84
CA GLN A 41 -2.43 -0.35 -14.63
C GLN A 41 -2.88 0.94 -13.92
N PRO A 42 -2.15 2.07 -14.09
CA PRO A 42 -2.40 3.28 -13.30
C PRO A 42 -3.80 3.81 -13.54
N ALA A 43 -4.64 3.70 -12.53
CA ALA A 43 -6.00 4.21 -12.52
C ALA A 43 -6.14 5.43 -11.60
N LEU A 44 -5.33 5.54 -10.54
CA LEU A 44 -5.44 6.59 -9.53
C LEU A 44 -5.20 7.97 -10.12
N SER A 45 -4.08 8.14 -10.83
CA SER A 45 -3.70 9.43 -11.43
C SER A 45 -4.73 9.94 -12.46
N LYS A 46 -5.55 9.06 -13.04
CA LYS A 46 -6.60 9.41 -14.00
C LYS A 46 -7.86 10.04 -13.38
N TYR A 47 -8.01 9.98 -12.05
CA TYR A 47 -9.11 10.65 -11.35
C TYR A 47 -8.99 12.18 -11.39
N TYR A 48 -7.79 12.69 -11.64
CA TYR A 48 -7.47 14.11 -11.52
C TYR A 48 -6.93 14.66 -12.82
N ARG A 49 -7.22 15.94 -13.07
CA ARG A 49 -6.43 16.71 -14.03
C ARG A 49 -5.08 17.02 -13.40
N ILE A 50 -4.02 16.78 -14.16
CA ILE A 50 -2.65 17.09 -13.75
C ILE A 50 -2.33 18.52 -14.19
N LYS A 51 -1.98 19.38 -13.23
CA LYS A 51 -1.56 20.76 -13.45
C LYS A 51 -0.09 20.83 -13.87
N ARG A 52 0.75 20.03 -13.22
CA ARG A 52 2.17 19.88 -13.54
C ARG A 52 2.53 18.40 -13.51
N GLU A 53 2.92 17.88 -14.66
CA GLU A 53 3.41 16.51 -14.79
C GLU A 53 4.90 16.47 -14.44
N ALA A 54 5.26 15.57 -13.54
CA ALA A 54 6.65 15.29 -13.20
C ALA A 54 7.28 14.37 -14.26
N PRO A 55 8.57 14.52 -14.56
CA PRO A 55 9.24 13.70 -15.57
C PRO A 55 9.45 12.24 -15.15
N PHE A 56 9.35 11.92 -13.86
CA PHE A 56 9.49 10.55 -13.35
C PHE A 56 8.33 10.18 -12.43
N GLY A 57 8.11 8.88 -12.25
CA GLY A 57 7.11 8.31 -11.35
C GLY A 57 7.69 7.25 -10.41
N LEU A 58 6.85 6.29 -10.07
CA LEU A 58 7.11 5.26 -9.07
C LEU A 58 8.34 4.40 -9.40
N THR A 59 8.62 4.16 -10.68
CA THR A 59 9.79 3.38 -11.12
C THR A 59 11.07 4.00 -10.61
N LYS A 60 11.25 5.32 -10.77
CA LYS A 60 12.43 6.01 -10.25
C LYS A 60 12.46 5.98 -8.73
N VAL A 61 11.33 6.26 -8.08
CA VAL A 61 11.19 6.26 -6.62
C VAL A 61 11.64 4.93 -6.01
N ILE A 62 11.16 3.80 -6.56
CA ILE A 62 11.48 2.47 -6.07
C ILE A 62 12.92 2.09 -6.41
N THR A 63 13.40 2.36 -7.64
CA THR A 63 14.73 1.94 -8.09
C THR A 63 15.87 2.71 -7.41
N THR A 64 15.67 3.98 -7.07
CA THR A 64 16.62 4.79 -6.30
C THR A 64 16.41 4.67 -4.79
N GLY A 65 15.21 4.32 -4.34
CA GLY A 65 14.85 4.36 -2.93
C GLY A 65 14.75 5.79 -2.40
N TYR A 66 14.46 6.77 -3.28
CA TYR A 66 14.48 8.18 -2.95
C TYR A 66 13.47 8.98 -3.79
N VAL A 67 12.76 9.91 -3.17
CA VAL A 67 11.80 10.80 -3.83
C VAL A 67 12.43 12.19 -4.00
N THR A 68 12.31 12.73 -5.21
CA THR A 68 12.63 14.13 -5.52
C THR A 68 11.39 14.84 -6.06
N GLU A 69 11.42 16.17 -6.17
CA GLU A 69 10.32 16.95 -6.76
C GLU A 69 10.00 16.51 -8.20
N ASP A 70 11.01 16.03 -8.94
CA ASP A 70 10.86 15.47 -10.29
C ASP A 70 10.11 14.13 -10.33
N CYS A 71 9.72 13.58 -9.18
CA CYS A 71 8.87 12.39 -9.07
C CYS A 71 7.41 12.74 -8.71
N ILE A 72 7.13 14.00 -8.34
CA ILE A 72 5.86 14.42 -7.76
C ILE A 72 5.10 15.30 -8.75
N SER A 73 3.99 14.78 -9.28
CA SER A 73 3.07 15.53 -10.14
C SER A 73 2.06 16.30 -9.29
N GLN A 74 1.74 17.51 -9.71
CA GLN A 74 0.74 18.35 -9.04
C GLN A 74 -0.61 18.18 -9.71
N THR A 75 -1.65 17.91 -8.93
CA THR A 75 -3.02 17.89 -9.44
C THR A 75 -3.57 19.31 -9.54
N VAL A 76 -4.79 19.45 -10.07
CA VAL A 76 -5.54 20.72 -10.02
C VAL A 76 -6.18 21.00 -8.65
N ILE A 77 -6.17 20.03 -7.74
CA ILE A 77 -6.69 20.18 -6.38
C ILE A 77 -5.53 20.67 -5.50
N ASP A 78 -5.71 21.83 -4.89
CA ASP A 78 -4.70 22.39 -4.00
C ASP A 78 -4.48 21.48 -2.79
N GLY A 79 -3.22 21.27 -2.42
CA GLY A 79 -2.85 20.35 -1.34
C GLY A 79 -2.88 18.87 -1.71
N LEU A 80 -3.18 18.50 -2.96
CA LEU A 80 -3.17 17.11 -3.44
C LEU A 80 -2.15 16.90 -4.56
N ASP A 81 -1.13 16.11 -4.27
CA ASP A 81 -0.09 15.71 -5.22
C ASP A 81 -0.12 14.20 -5.47
N VAL A 82 0.56 13.75 -6.54
CA VAL A 82 0.62 12.33 -6.90
C VAL A 82 1.99 11.91 -7.46
N ILE A 83 2.53 10.82 -6.90
CA ILE A 83 3.54 9.98 -7.56
C ILE A 83 2.79 8.99 -8.44
N ARG A 84 3.01 9.08 -9.74
CA ARG A 84 2.31 8.28 -10.75
C ARG A 84 3.04 6.96 -10.96
N SER A 85 2.31 5.89 -11.27
CA SER A 85 2.92 4.71 -11.86
C SER A 85 3.30 4.99 -13.32
N ASP A 86 4.51 4.57 -13.68
CA ASP A 86 5.19 4.79 -14.95
C ASP A 86 5.87 3.51 -15.48
N ASP A 87 5.39 2.32 -15.06
CA ASP A 87 5.88 1.00 -15.46
C ASP A 87 4.84 0.21 -16.27
N PRO A 88 4.56 0.59 -17.54
CA PRO A 88 3.51 -0.04 -18.34
C PRO A 88 3.78 -1.52 -18.65
N ASP A 89 5.04 -1.96 -18.61
CA ASP A 89 5.46 -3.31 -18.94
C ASP A 89 5.50 -4.25 -17.72
N GLY A 90 5.23 -3.74 -16.50
CA GLY A 90 5.27 -4.51 -15.25
C GLY A 90 6.68 -4.95 -14.84
N SER A 91 7.72 -4.30 -15.37
CA SER A 91 9.12 -4.64 -15.15
C SER A 91 9.56 -4.37 -13.71
N LEU A 92 8.93 -3.42 -13.02
CA LEU A 92 9.26 -3.00 -11.66
C LEU A 92 9.00 -4.11 -10.65
N GLN A 93 7.92 -4.89 -10.81
CA GLN A 93 7.65 -6.03 -9.94
C GLN A 93 8.70 -7.13 -10.11
N THR A 94 9.06 -7.43 -11.34
CA THR A 94 10.12 -8.39 -11.64
C THR A 94 11.45 -7.92 -11.05
N TRP A 95 11.77 -6.65 -11.19
CA TRP A 95 12.97 -6.06 -10.61
C TRP A 95 12.95 -6.16 -9.08
N LEU A 96 11.82 -5.88 -8.41
CA LEU A 96 11.68 -6.00 -6.96
C LEU A 96 11.84 -7.44 -6.45
N LEU A 97 11.38 -8.46 -7.21
CA LEU A 97 11.54 -9.87 -6.82
C LEU A 97 13.00 -10.24 -6.56
N HIS A 98 13.92 -9.66 -7.32
CA HIS A 98 15.35 -9.96 -7.27
C HIS A 98 16.14 -9.07 -6.29
N ARG A 99 15.47 -8.21 -5.53
CA ARG A 99 16.10 -7.31 -4.55
C ARG A 99 16.00 -7.88 -3.15
N ILE A 100 17.13 -7.85 -2.44
CA ILE A 100 17.18 -8.19 -1.00
C ILE A 100 16.45 -7.12 -0.18
N ASP A 101 16.63 -5.85 -0.54
CA ASP A 101 16.04 -4.70 0.15
C ASP A 101 14.61 -4.36 -0.31
N ARG A 102 13.94 -5.26 -1.03
CA ARG A 102 12.65 -4.98 -1.72
C ARG A 102 11.58 -4.42 -0.78
N GLY A 103 11.47 -4.96 0.43
CA GLY A 103 10.43 -4.58 1.39
C GLY A 103 10.56 -3.14 1.88
N GLU A 104 11.78 -2.63 1.99
CA GLU A 104 12.03 -1.30 2.55
C GLU A 104 12.08 -0.19 1.49
N ARG A 105 12.16 -0.52 0.20
CA ARG A 105 12.40 0.46 -0.88
C ARG A 105 11.45 1.66 -0.84
N LEU A 106 10.13 1.42 -0.82
CA LEU A 106 9.14 2.50 -0.80
C LEU A 106 9.13 3.22 0.56
N GLY A 107 9.25 2.47 1.66
CA GLY A 107 9.31 3.04 3.01
C GLY A 107 10.46 4.06 3.14
N ASN A 108 11.65 3.67 2.68
CA ASN A 108 12.85 4.50 2.64
C ASN A 108 12.67 5.71 1.70
N ALA A 109 12.10 5.48 0.50
CA ALA A 109 11.86 6.57 -0.44
C ALA A 109 10.90 7.63 0.13
N LEU A 110 9.83 7.19 0.81
CA LEU A 110 8.87 8.08 1.48
C LEU A 110 9.41 8.77 2.74
N ASN A 111 10.67 8.53 3.13
CA ASN A 111 11.38 9.28 4.17
C ASN A 111 12.30 10.36 3.58
N SER A 112 12.27 10.58 2.26
CA SER A 112 13.05 11.63 1.61
C SER A 112 12.57 13.03 2.05
N PRO A 113 13.44 14.05 2.07
CA PRO A 113 13.06 15.42 2.44
C PRO A 113 11.89 16.00 1.61
N ALA A 114 11.77 15.59 0.34
CA ALA A 114 10.66 15.99 -0.53
C ALA A 114 9.28 15.46 -0.08
N VAL A 115 9.24 14.51 0.85
CA VAL A 115 8.01 13.92 1.41
C VAL A 115 7.97 14.10 2.94
N SER A 116 8.67 15.11 3.47
CA SER A 116 8.70 15.34 4.92
C SER A 116 7.34 15.83 5.45
N GLU A 117 7.21 15.84 6.79
CA GLU A 117 6.06 16.42 7.51
C GLU A 117 5.88 17.92 7.26
N ASP A 118 6.94 18.61 6.82
CA ASP A 118 6.87 20.02 6.42
C ASP A 118 6.14 20.21 5.09
N TYR A 119 5.93 19.15 4.30
CA TYR A 119 5.24 19.19 3.02
C TYR A 119 3.93 18.39 3.01
N TYR A 120 3.88 17.25 3.70
CA TYR A 120 2.72 16.37 3.69
C TYR A 120 2.31 15.93 5.09
N ASP A 121 1.01 15.97 5.34
CA ASP A 121 0.40 15.48 6.57
C ASP A 121 0.12 13.97 6.48
N CYS A 122 -0.17 13.48 5.27
CA CYS A 122 -0.35 12.06 5.00
C CYS A 122 0.02 11.62 3.57
N VAL A 123 0.26 10.31 3.44
CA VAL A 123 0.48 9.62 2.16
C VAL A 123 -0.58 8.53 2.01
N LEU A 124 -1.22 8.42 0.84
CA LEU A 124 -2.10 7.31 0.49
C LEU A 124 -1.50 6.52 -0.68
N ILE A 125 -1.23 5.23 -0.44
CA ILE A 125 -0.67 4.32 -1.43
C ILE A 125 -1.79 3.41 -1.94
N ASP A 126 -2.10 3.53 -3.24
CA ASP A 126 -3.04 2.64 -3.94
C ASP A 126 -2.28 1.46 -4.54
N THR A 127 -2.68 0.24 -4.23
CA THR A 127 -2.01 -0.97 -4.69
C THR A 127 -2.83 -1.71 -5.74
N GLN A 128 -2.16 -2.50 -6.58
CA GLN A 128 -2.84 -3.43 -7.48
C GLN A 128 -3.73 -4.45 -6.74
N GLY A 129 -4.71 -5.02 -7.44
CA GLY A 129 -5.62 -6.04 -6.91
C GLY A 129 -5.10 -7.47 -6.86
N THR A 130 -3.79 -7.65 -6.63
CA THR A 130 -3.10 -8.94 -6.62
C THR A 130 -1.92 -8.90 -5.65
N VAL A 131 -1.67 -10.02 -4.97
CA VAL A 131 -0.47 -10.22 -4.14
C VAL A 131 0.78 -10.18 -5.01
N GLY A 132 1.77 -9.43 -4.57
CA GLY A 132 3.05 -9.33 -5.26
C GLY A 132 4.00 -8.35 -4.60
N PRO A 133 5.26 -8.27 -5.09
CA PRO A 133 6.33 -7.51 -4.45
C PRO A 133 5.99 -6.04 -4.23
N LEU A 134 5.30 -5.42 -5.19
CA LEU A 134 4.94 -4.01 -5.08
C LEU A 134 3.85 -3.79 -4.02
N GLN A 135 2.90 -4.72 -3.88
CA GLN A 135 1.92 -4.70 -2.80
C GLN A 135 2.61 -4.92 -1.44
N ASP A 136 3.60 -5.82 -1.37
CA ASP A 136 4.34 -6.08 -0.14
C ASP A 136 5.11 -4.86 0.33
N THR A 137 5.90 -4.26 -0.57
CA THR A 137 6.64 -3.03 -0.32
C THR A 137 5.71 -1.88 0.08
N ALA A 138 4.51 -1.79 -0.50
CA ALA A 138 3.50 -0.81 -0.12
C ALA A 138 2.91 -1.05 1.28
N ALA A 139 2.62 -2.29 1.64
CA ALA A 139 2.12 -2.63 2.96
C ALA A 139 3.17 -2.36 4.05
N LEU A 140 4.45 -2.68 3.78
CA LEU A 140 5.56 -2.41 4.69
C LEU A 140 5.86 -0.91 4.87
N ALA A 141 5.59 -0.10 3.84
CA ALA A 141 5.71 1.36 3.95
C ALA A 141 4.56 2.00 4.78
N ALA A 142 3.49 1.26 5.05
CA ALA A 142 2.28 1.78 5.69
C ALA A 142 2.43 1.88 7.21
N THR A 143 1.89 2.95 7.78
CA THR A 143 1.57 3.02 9.22
C THR A 143 0.18 2.43 9.52
N GLN A 144 -0.70 2.44 8.52
CA GLN A 144 -2.08 1.99 8.61
C GLN A 144 -2.46 1.32 7.29
N ILE A 145 -3.11 0.15 7.37
CA ILE A 145 -3.66 -0.53 6.19
C ILE A 145 -5.16 -0.35 6.18
N ILE A 146 -5.71 0.05 5.03
CA ILE A 146 -7.14 0.17 4.80
C ILE A 146 -7.54 -0.87 3.76
N SER A 147 -8.50 -1.72 4.10
CA SER A 147 -9.01 -2.72 3.15
C SER A 147 -10.50 -2.51 2.87
N PRO A 148 -10.88 -2.10 1.64
CA PRO A 148 -12.28 -2.04 1.26
C PRO A 148 -12.84 -3.45 1.03
N ILE A 149 -14.03 -3.70 1.57
CA ILE A 149 -14.74 -4.96 1.43
C ILE A 149 -16.09 -4.65 0.79
N LYS A 150 -16.41 -5.30 -0.35
CA LYS A 150 -17.78 -5.26 -0.88
C LYS A 150 -18.72 -5.95 0.11
N PRO A 151 -19.93 -5.42 0.37
CA PRO A 151 -20.88 -6.00 1.30
C PRO A 151 -21.55 -7.27 0.71
N GLU A 152 -20.74 -8.28 0.41
CA GLU A 152 -21.11 -9.54 -0.22
C GLU A 152 -20.40 -10.70 0.48
N ILE A 153 -21.06 -11.86 0.58
CA ILE A 153 -20.52 -13.03 1.30
C ILE A 153 -19.17 -13.48 0.73
N LEU A 154 -19.02 -13.50 -0.60
CA LEU A 154 -17.77 -13.89 -1.25
C LEU A 154 -16.62 -12.93 -0.92
N SER A 155 -16.89 -11.63 -0.86
CA SER A 155 -15.90 -10.63 -0.48
C SER A 155 -15.52 -10.70 1.00
N ALA A 156 -16.47 -10.98 1.89
CA ALA A 156 -16.17 -11.21 3.31
C ALA A 156 -15.32 -12.47 3.53
N ARG A 157 -15.58 -13.55 2.78
CA ARG A 157 -14.76 -14.77 2.80
C ARG A 157 -13.34 -14.48 2.32
N GLU A 158 -13.19 -13.85 1.16
CA GLU A 158 -11.88 -13.48 0.60
C GLU A 158 -11.09 -12.56 1.53
N PHE A 159 -11.75 -11.62 2.20
CA PHE A 159 -11.11 -10.79 3.21
C PHE A 159 -10.53 -11.63 4.34
N LYS A 160 -11.30 -12.59 4.87
CA LYS A 160 -10.87 -13.46 5.97
C LYS A 160 -9.76 -14.43 5.56
N THR A 161 -9.83 -15.00 4.35
CA THR A 161 -8.93 -16.10 3.93
C THR A 161 -7.76 -15.66 3.05
N GLY A 162 -7.82 -14.48 2.45
CA GLY A 162 -6.79 -13.96 1.55
C GLY A 162 -6.21 -12.65 2.07
N THR A 163 -7.04 -11.59 2.14
CA THR A 163 -6.54 -10.24 2.45
C THR A 163 -5.95 -10.10 3.85
N MET A 164 -6.62 -10.64 4.88
CA MET A 164 -6.11 -10.58 6.26
C MET A 164 -4.80 -11.37 6.42
N PRO A 165 -4.71 -12.65 6.03
CA PRO A 165 -3.44 -13.39 6.07
C PRO A 165 -2.32 -12.67 5.32
N SER A 166 -2.57 -12.19 4.09
CA SER A 166 -1.57 -11.45 3.31
C SER A 166 -1.07 -10.21 4.04
N ALA A 167 -1.96 -9.38 4.61
CA ALA A 167 -1.54 -8.20 5.37
C ALA A 167 -0.72 -8.59 6.61
N TYR A 168 -1.13 -9.61 7.36
CA TYR A 168 -0.41 -10.07 8.54
C TYR A 168 0.95 -10.66 8.21
N GLU A 169 1.02 -11.55 7.22
CA GLU A 169 2.26 -12.15 6.73
C GLU A 169 3.23 -11.06 6.30
N THR A 170 2.80 -10.12 5.46
CA THR A 170 3.67 -9.03 5.01
C THR A 170 4.15 -8.17 6.18
N MET A 171 3.27 -7.78 7.11
CA MET A 171 3.66 -6.98 8.28
C MET A 171 4.63 -7.70 9.23
N HIS A 172 4.56 -9.03 9.31
CA HIS A 172 5.45 -9.84 10.17
C HIS A 172 6.65 -10.40 9.42
N ALA A 173 6.65 -10.41 8.09
CA ALA A 173 7.68 -11.03 7.26
C ALA A 173 9.07 -10.49 7.57
N LEU A 174 9.22 -9.17 7.71
CA LEU A 174 10.49 -8.55 8.08
C LEU A 174 10.98 -9.02 9.46
N LEU A 175 10.07 -9.12 10.43
CA LEU A 175 10.41 -9.62 11.77
C LEU A 175 10.82 -11.10 11.73
N TRP A 176 10.15 -11.91 10.92
CA TRP A 176 10.47 -13.32 10.74
C TRP A 176 11.77 -13.53 9.96
N GLU A 177 12.11 -12.67 9.00
CA GLU A 177 13.40 -12.70 8.32
C GLU A 177 14.54 -12.34 9.27
N LEU A 178 14.34 -11.33 10.14
CA LEU A 178 15.32 -10.93 11.15
C LEU A 178 15.42 -11.93 12.31
N VAL A 179 14.32 -12.59 12.67
CA VAL A 179 14.23 -13.55 13.76
C VAL A 179 13.47 -14.81 13.27
N PRO A 180 14.15 -15.74 12.57
CA PRO A 180 13.50 -16.91 11.96
C PRO A 180 12.73 -17.81 12.93
N SER A 181 13.09 -17.81 14.21
CA SER A 181 12.38 -18.57 15.24
C SER A 181 10.95 -18.05 15.51
N LEU A 182 10.63 -16.82 15.09
CA LEU A 182 9.30 -16.25 15.22
C LEU A 182 8.41 -16.53 14.01
N ALA A 183 8.92 -17.16 12.94
CA ALA A 183 8.14 -17.47 11.74
C ALA A 183 6.82 -18.18 12.09
N GLY A 184 5.70 -17.67 11.53
CA GLY A 184 4.36 -18.17 11.81
C GLY A 184 3.74 -17.73 13.15
N HIS A 185 4.46 -16.96 13.97
CA HIS A 185 3.93 -16.38 15.22
C HIS A 185 3.53 -14.93 14.97
N TYR A 186 2.26 -14.62 15.24
CA TYR A 186 1.68 -13.29 15.06
C TYR A 186 1.54 -12.58 16.41
N ALA A 187 1.92 -11.31 16.48
CA ALA A 187 1.66 -10.50 17.66
C ALA A 187 0.14 -10.31 17.83
N GLY A 188 -0.42 -10.76 18.96
CA GLY A 188 -1.85 -10.65 19.26
C GLY A 188 -2.72 -11.82 18.80
N SER A 189 -2.14 -12.92 18.30
CA SER A 189 -2.90 -14.17 18.19
C SER A 189 -3.14 -14.72 19.60
N GLU A 190 -4.31 -14.46 20.17
CA GLU A 190 -4.87 -15.45 21.08
C GLU A 190 -4.89 -16.76 20.31
N THR A 191 -4.20 -17.75 20.87
CA THR A 191 -4.23 -19.13 20.41
C THR A 191 -5.68 -19.57 20.36
N ALA A 192 -6.32 -19.48 19.18
CA ALA A 192 -7.48 -20.28 18.85
C ALA A 192 -6.99 -21.73 18.65
N GLN A 193 -6.46 -22.32 19.72
CA GLN A 193 -6.58 -23.75 19.94
C GLN A 193 -8.03 -23.99 20.32
N ASP A 194 -8.91 -23.97 19.31
CA ASP A 194 -10.15 -24.73 19.38
C ASP A 194 -9.74 -26.20 19.35
N THR A 195 -9.26 -26.67 20.50
CA THR A 195 -9.15 -28.10 20.77
C THR A 195 -10.58 -28.57 20.85
N GLY A 196 -11.04 -29.15 19.74
CA GLY A 196 -12.28 -29.91 19.70
C GLY A 196 -12.29 -30.85 20.90
N ARG A 197 -13.11 -30.51 21.90
CA ARG A 197 -13.57 -31.45 22.90
C ARG A 197 -14.72 -32.22 22.27
N ASP A 198 -14.37 -33.31 21.61
CA ASP A 198 -15.18 -34.52 21.75
C ASP A 198 -15.19 -34.91 23.23
N GLY A 199 -16.39 -35.10 23.81
CA GLY A 199 -16.54 -35.57 25.18
C GLY A 199 -17.87 -35.28 25.86
N ALA A 200 -18.94 -35.88 25.33
CA ALA A 200 -20.01 -36.61 26.04
C ALA A 200 -20.89 -35.96 27.15
N GLU A 201 -22.16 -36.40 27.12
CA GLU A 201 -23.20 -36.49 28.17
C GLU A 201 -24.11 -35.26 28.41
N ALA A 202 -25.30 -35.28 27.82
CA ALA A 202 -26.51 -35.84 28.45
C ALA A 202 -27.61 -36.12 27.41
#